data_AF-T1AGZ0-F1
#
_entry.id   AF-T1AGZ0-F1
#
_cell.length_a   1.000
_cell.length_b   1.000
_cell.length_c   1.000
_cell.angle_alpha   90.00
_cell.angle_beta   90.00
_cell.angle_gamma   90.00
#
_symmetry.space_group_name_H-M   'P 1'
#
loop_
_entity.id
_entity.type
_entity.pdbx_description
1 polymer ?
#
loop_
_entity_poly.entity_id
_entity_poly.type
_entity_poly.pdbx_seq_one_letter_code
_entity_poly.pdbx_strand_id
1 'polypeptide(L)'
;MSRGKRIYALDTNVLLHDPTALFRFEEHDVFIPMKVLEELDEKKKRQLGVGAQRASGQRFFNELIEGAGRGGINGGLPLRNPGGVSLGRSDARGKLWFQSKPGNGNGSPDNQILGAVLALREAQPDTPVVLVSKDINLRIKAGIQGLSAEDYENDRALDDFALLFAGHAELPDNFWPSHPELRSWAERGRTYYELTPRKHEQWYPQQCLYLPGENSVELRVLSMHDGKARLVLLDDHSHSNHAVWGISARNREQNFALNVLMDPEVDFVTLLGTAGTGKTLLALAAGLAQVM
;
A
#
# COMPACT_ATOMS: atom_id res chain seq x y z
N MET A 1 14.88 7.48 -29.06
CA MET A 1 14.56 8.91 -28.91
C MET A 1 14.36 9.16 -27.42
N SER A 2 15.27 9.87 -26.75
CA SER A 2 15.08 10.22 -25.34
C SER A 2 13.89 11.17 -25.23
N ARG A 3 12.72 10.67 -24.85
CA ARG A 3 11.54 11.51 -24.59
C ARG A 3 11.92 12.42 -23.42
N GLY A 4 11.88 13.74 -23.62
CA GLY A 4 12.12 14.71 -22.55
C GLY A 4 11.17 14.50 -21.36
N LYS A 5 11.53 15.07 -20.21
CA LYS A 5 10.74 14.99 -18.97
C LYS A 5 9.32 15.51 -19.20
N ARG A 6 8.32 14.82 -18.65
CA ARG A 6 6.88 15.15 -18.75
C ARG A 6 6.27 15.28 -17.37
N ILE A 7 5.08 15.87 -17.30
CA ILE A 7 4.23 15.84 -16.11
C ILE A 7 2.97 15.05 -16.42
N TYR A 8 2.72 13.99 -15.65
CA TYR A 8 1.52 13.17 -15.75
C TYR A 8 0.51 13.59 -14.69
N ALA A 9 -0.62 14.13 -15.13
CA ALA A 9 -1.73 14.47 -14.26
C ALA A 9 -2.66 13.25 -14.11
N LEU A 10 -2.88 12.77 -12.89
CA LEU A 10 -3.69 11.57 -12.67
C LEU A 10 -5.12 11.90 -12.23
N ASP A 11 -6.07 11.16 -12.75
CA ASP A 11 -7.46 11.12 -12.31
C ASP A 11 -7.64 10.20 -11.08
N THR A 12 -8.64 10.51 -10.25
CA THR A 12 -9.17 9.67 -9.17
C THR A 12 -9.39 8.22 -9.60
N ASN A 13 -9.96 7.97 -10.78
CA ASN A 13 -10.24 6.60 -11.22
C ASN A 13 -8.97 5.76 -11.44
N VAL A 14 -7.86 6.39 -11.81
CA VAL A 14 -6.56 5.73 -11.92
C VAL A 14 -6.10 5.30 -10.54
N LEU A 15 -6.09 6.21 -9.56
CA LEU A 15 -5.64 5.93 -8.19
C LEU A 15 -6.56 4.96 -7.43
N LEU A 16 -7.85 4.98 -7.70
CA LEU A 16 -8.82 4.06 -7.11
C LEU A 16 -8.64 2.62 -7.61
N HIS A 17 -8.30 2.48 -8.89
CA HIS A 17 -8.05 1.17 -9.48
C HIS A 17 -6.62 0.69 -9.20
N ASP A 18 -5.68 1.62 -9.15
CA ASP A 18 -4.27 1.34 -8.97
C ASP A 18 -3.58 2.44 -8.13
N PRO A 19 -3.58 2.26 -6.80
CA PRO A 19 -2.86 3.13 -5.87
C PRO A 19 -1.38 3.31 -6.18
N THR A 20 -0.76 2.32 -6.84
CA THR A 20 0.67 2.29 -7.14
C THR A 20 1.01 3.15 -8.36
N ALA A 21 0.01 3.65 -9.08
CA ALA A 21 0.19 4.46 -10.28
C ALA A 21 1.16 5.64 -10.07
N LEU A 22 1.16 6.24 -8.88
CA LEU A 22 2.09 7.33 -8.50
C LEU A 22 3.56 7.00 -8.76
N PHE A 23 3.97 5.73 -8.63
CA PHE A 23 5.36 5.30 -8.72
C PHE A 23 5.74 4.78 -10.12
N ARG A 24 4.80 4.74 -11.06
CA ARG A 24 4.99 4.10 -12.38
C ARG A 24 5.50 5.05 -13.46
N PHE A 25 5.47 6.34 -13.18
CA PHE A 25 5.89 7.38 -14.13
C PHE A 25 7.42 7.62 -14.11
N GLU A 26 8.19 6.76 -13.43
CA GLU A 26 9.66 6.71 -13.41
C GLU A 26 10.35 8.10 -13.30
N GLU A 27 10.91 8.58 -14.41
CA GLU A 27 11.68 9.82 -14.53
C GLU A 27 10.82 11.09 -14.71
N HIS A 28 9.51 10.93 -14.74
CA HIS A 28 8.54 11.98 -14.97
C HIS A 28 7.93 12.47 -13.66
N ASP A 29 7.47 13.72 -13.70
CA ASP A 29 6.77 14.30 -12.56
C ASP A 29 5.30 13.87 -12.60
N VAL A 30 4.70 13.71 -11.43
CA VAL A 30 3.29 13.36 -11.28
C VAL A 30 2.56 14.55 -10.67
N PHE A 31 1.38 14.87 -11.18
CA PHE A 31 0.55 15.95 -10.67
C PHE A 31 -0.81 15.42 -10.23
N ILE A 32 -1.23 15.80 -9.02
CA ILE A 32 -2.52 15.43 -8.45
C ILE A 32 -3.36 16.70 -8.25
N PRO A 33 -4.45 16.87 -9.03
CA PRO A 33 -5.43 17.93 -8.79
C PRO A 33 -6.05 17.82 -7.39
N MET A 34 -6.39 18.96 -6.77
CA MET A 34 -7.04 18.96 -5.45
C MET A 34 -8.35 18.18 -5.46
N LYS A 35 -9.11 18.27 -6.57
CA LYS A 35 -10.38 17.55 -6.70
C LYS A 35 -10.22 16.03 -6.58
N VAL A 36 -9.08 15.49 -7.04
CA VAL A 36 -8.80 14.05 -6.94
C VAL A 36 -8.64 13.62 -5.48
N LEU A 37 -7.97 14.44 -4.66
CA LEU A 37 -7.84 14.18 -3.22
C LEU A 37 -9.20 14.24 -2.51
N GLU A 38 -10.02 15.22 -2.83
CA GLU A 38 -11.38 15.34 -2.28
C GLU A 38 -12.25 14.11 -2.60
N GLU A 39 -12.20 13.64 -3.85
CA GLU A 39 -12.97 12.46 -4.25
C GLU A 39 -12.49 11.17 -3.58
N LEU A 40 -11.17 11.03 -3.37
CA LEU A 40 -10.61 9.91 -2.61
C LEU A 40 -11.12 9.92 -1.15
N ASP A 41 -11.24 11.10 -0.53
CA ASP A 41 -11.79 11.26 0.82
C ASP A 41 -13.31 11.05 0.92
N GLU A 42 -14.08 11.52 -0.06
CA GLU A 42 -15.53 11.34 -0.09
C GLU A 42 -15.91 9.86 -0.30
N LYS A 43 -15.20 9.17 -1.19
CA LYS A 43 -15.43 7.75 -1.46
C LYS A 43 -15.06 6.85 -0.27
N LYS A 44 -14.13 7.27 0.60
CA LYS A 44 -13.84 6.63 1.90
C LYS A 44 -15.04 6.65 2.84
N LYS A 45 -15.77 7.76 2.93
CA LYS A 45 -16.90 7.92 3.87
C LYS A 45 -18.13 7.11 3.46
N ARG A 46 -18.32 6.86 2.16
CA ARG A 46 -19.52 6.17 1.62
C ARG A 46 -19.43 4.65 1.61
N GLN A 47 -18.25 4.05 1.78
CA GLN A 47 -18.06 2.60 1.64
C GLN A 47 -17.29 2.01 2.81
N LEU A 48 -17.99 1.74 3.92
CA LEU A 48 -17.50 0.93 5.04
C LEU A 48 -17.41 -0.58 4.71
N GLY A 49 -17.14 -0.99 3.46
CA GLY A 49 -17.31 -2.39 3.07
C GLY A 49 -16.54 -2.94 1.88
N VAL A 50 -15.61 -2.22 1.22
CA VAL A 50 -14.85 -2.80 0.10
C VAL A 50 -13.38 -2.36 0.08
N GLY A 51 -12.50 -3.30 0.42
CA GLY A 51 -11.24 -3.57 -0.28
C GLY A 51 -9.96 -2.84 0.18
N ALA A 52 -8.99 -3.61 0.69
CA ALA A 52 -7.64 -3.21 1.09
C ALA A 52 -6.87 -2.35 0.05
N GLN A 53 -7.23 -2.42 -1.24
CA GLN A 53 -6.62 -1.60 -2.30
C GLN A 53 -6.84 -0.10 -2.10
N ARG A 54 -8.05 0.35 -1.72
CA ARG A 54 -8.35 1.79 -1.62
C ARG A 54 -7.74 2.46 -0.40
N ALA A 55 -7.51 1.68 0.66
CA ALA A 55 -6.77 2.12 1.83
C ALA A 55 -5.26 2.31 1.55
N SER A 56 -4.74 1.82 0.42
CA SER A 56 -3.31 1.90 0.10
C SER A 56 -2.93 3.23 -0.56
N GLY A 57 -3.80 3.82 -1.39
CA GLY A 57 -3.50 5.08 -2.10
C GLY A 57 -3.27 6.28 -1.16
N GLN A 58 -4.14 6.44 -0.16
CA GLN A 58 -3.96 7.47 0.87
C GLN A 58 -2.78 7.19 1.81
N ARG A 59 -2.44 5.91 2.05
CA ARG A 59 -1.23 5.56 2.81
C ARG A 59 0.02 6.04 2.10
N PHE A 60 0.13 5.83 0.79
CA PHE A 60 1.27 6.35 0.02
C PHE A 60 1.37 7.87 0.08
N PHE A 61 0.25 8.60 0.00
CA PHE A 61 0.26 10.04 0.18
C PHE A 61 0.74 10.44 1.59
N ASN A 62 0.26 9.77 2.64
CA ASN A 62 0.70 10.03 4.01
C ASN A 62 2.19 9.71 4.21
N GLU A 63 2.68 8.57 3.72
CA GLU A 63 4.10 8.20 3.80
C GLU A 63 5.00 9.19 3.06
N LEU A 64 4.58 9.65 1.87
CA LEU A 64 5.31 10.67 1.11
C LEU A 64 5.33 12.03 1.82
N ILE A 65 4.23 12.42 2.48
CA ILE A 65 4.14 13.66 3.26
C ILE A 65 4.97 13.58 4.55
N GLU A 66 4.88 12.47 5.29
CA GLU A 66 5.65 12.23 6.50
C GLU A 66 7.16 12.20 6.21
N GLY A 67 7.57 11.57 5.11
CA GLY A 67 8.97 11.49 4.68
C GLY A 67 9.57 12.83 4.20
N ALA A 68 8.75 13.78 3.76
CA ALA A 68 9.22 15.07 3.24
C ALA A 68 9.27 16.20 4.28
N GLY A 69 8.66 16.02 5.45
CA GLY A 69 8.60 17.03 6.50
C GLY A 69 7.72 18.25 6.17
N ARG A 70 7.53 19.14 7.16
CA ARG A 70 6.54 20.25 7.12
C ARG A 70 6.76 21.32 6.03
N GLY A 71 7.86 21.29 5.28
CA GLY A 71 8.19 22.29 4.24
C GLY A 71 8.13 21.79 2.79
N GLY A 72 7.87 20.48 2.55
CA GLY A 72 8.14 19.84 1.25
C GLY A 72 7.02 19.88 0.20
N ILE A 73 5.77 20.16 0.60
CA ILE A 73 4.60 19.98 -0.29
C ILE A 73 4.63 20.95 -1.50
N ASN A 74 5.03 22.20 -1.27
CA ASN A 74 5.08 23.21 -2.33
C ASN A 74 6.28 23.03 -3.30
N GLY A 75 7.32 22.30 -2.88
CA GLY A 75 8.54 22.06 -3.69
C GLY A 75 8.51 20.76 -4.50
N GLY A 76 7.38 20.05 -4.46
CA GLY A 76 7.21 18.71 -5.00
C GLY A 76 7.84 17.64 -4.10
N LEU A 77 7.09 16.57 -3.81
CA LEU A 77 7.56 15.45 -3.01
C LEU A 77 8.36 14.47 -3.89
N PRO A 78 9.58 14.07 -3.54
CA PRO A 78 10.30 13.06 -4.32
C PRO A 78 9.52 11.74 -4.32
N LEU A 79 9.27 11.18 -5.50
CA LEU A 79 8.59 9.88 -5.64
C LEU A 79 9.57 8.77 -5.28
N ARG A 80 9.60 8.40 -3.99
CA ARG A 80 10.38 7.28 -3.47
C ARG A 80 9.48 6.07 -3.30
N ASN A 81 9.96 4.89 -3.70
CA ASN A 81 9.21 3.65 -3.48
C ASN A 81 8.98 3.42 -1.97
N PRO A 82 7.77 3.01 -1.57
CA PRO A 82 7.48 2.60 -0.20
C PRO A 82 8.38 1.45 0.24
N GLY A 83 8.80 1.45 1.51
CA GLY A 83 9.51 0.32 2.13
C GLY A 83 10.97 0.09 1.69
N GLY A 84 11.59 1.00 0.94
CA GLY A 84 13.00 0.84 0.53
C GLY A 84 13.23 -0.33 -0.42
N VAL A 85 12.17 -0.93 -0.98
CA VAL A 85 12.26 -1.97 -2.00
C VAL A 85 12.83 -1.34 -3.27
N SER A 86 14.14 -1.47 -3.39
CA SER A 86 14.89 -1.08 -4.57
C SER A 86 14.55 -2.10 -5.66
N LEU A 87 13.73 -1.72 -6.63
CA LEU A 87 13.45 -2.50 -7.85
C LEU A 87 14.68 -2.62 -8.77
N GLY A 88 15.91 -2.60 -8.20
CA GLY A 88 17.17 -2.59 -8.94
C GLY A 88 17.40 -1.34 -9.78
N ARG A 89 16.65 -0.25 -9.53
CA ARG A 89 16.69 0.99 -10.32
C ARG A 89 16.91 2.19 -9.39
N SER A 90 18.09 2.79 -9.51
CA SER A 90 18.62 3.89 -8.71
C SER A 90 17.77 5.17 -8.73
N ASP A 91 17.64 5.79 -7.56
CA ASP A 91 17.23 7.16 -7.23
C ASP A 91 15.95 7.73 -7.89
N ALA A 92 15.03 8.22 -7.04
CA ALA A 92 13.84 8.94 -7.44
C ALA A 92 14.17 10.08 -8.43
N ARG A 93 13.77 9.94 -9.70
CA ARG A 93 13.97 10.96 -10.75
C ARG A 93 12.78 11.92 -10.89
N GLY A 94 11.58 11.46 -10.52
CA GLY A 94 10.33 12.24 -10.56
C GLY A 94 9.91 12.85 -9.21
N LYS A 95 9.12 13.93 -9.29
CA LYS A 95 8.46 14.56 -8.14
C LYS A 95 6.94 14.51 -8.28
N LEU A 96 6.26 14.32 -7.15
CA LEU A 96 4.83 14.47 -6.97
C LEU A 96 4.50 15.92 -6.63
N TRP A 97 3.64 16.53 -7.43
CA TRP A 97 3.14 17.88 -7.29
C TRP A 97 1.66 17.87 -6.97
N PHE A 98 1.23 18.81 -6.14
CA PHE A 98 -0.18 19.07 -5.88
C PHE A 98 -0.59 20.41 -6.46
N GLN A 99 -1.87 20.53 -6.77
CA GLN A 99 -2.44 21.81 -7.16
C GLN A 99 -2.29 22.84 -6.03
N SER A 100 -1.46 23.86 -6.26
CA SER A 100 -1.13 24.90 -5.26
C SER A 100 -2.16 26.04 -5.22
N LYS A 101 -2.86 26.31 -6.33
CA LYS A 101 -3.89 27.36 -6.40
C LYS A 101 -5.29 26.73 -6.45
N PRO A 102 -6.24 27.19 -5.61
CA PRO A 102 -7.61 26.74 -5.70
C PRO A 102 -8.16 27.07 -7.10
N GLY A 103 -8.71 26.07 -7.77
CA GLY A 103 -9.44 26.29 -9.02
C GLY A 103 -10.76 27.01 -8.76
N ASN A 104 -11.41 27.51 -9.81
CA ASN A 104 -12.81 27.90 -9.71
C ASN A 104 -13.62 26.66 -9.37
N GLY A 105 -14.09 26.52 -8.12
CA GLY A 105 -14.87 25.38 -7.63
C GLY A 105 -16.25 25.19 -8.29
N ASN A 106 -16.51 25.88 -9.39
CA ASN A 106 -17.75 25.82 -10.14
C ASN A 106 -17.61 24.82 -11.30
N GLY A 107 -18.49 23.82 -11.32
CA GLY A 107 -18.56 22.82 -12.39
C GLY A 107 -18.48 21.39 -11.89
N SER A 108 -18.70 20.44 -12.80
CA SER A 108 -18.57 19.00 -12.48
C SER A 108 -17.12 18.66 -12.06
N PRO A 109 -16.92 17.59 -11.29
CA PRO A 109 -15.57 17.17 -10.88
C PRO A 109 -14.59 17.03 -12.04
N ASP A 110 -15.02 16.43 -13.16
CA ASP A 110 -14.25 16.37 -14.41
C ASP A 110 -13.72 17.74 -14.85
N ASN A 111 -14.55 18.78 -14.79
CA ASN A 111 -14.17 20.11 -15.25
C ASN A 111 -13.16 20.76 -14.31
N GLN A 112 -13.24 20.45 -13.01
CA GLN A 112 -12.26 20.92 -12.03
C GLN A 112 -10.90 20.23 -12.23
N ILE A 113 -10.90 18.93 -12.52
CA ILE A 113 -9.70 18.17 -12.88
C ILE A 113 -9.08 18.77 -14.15
N LEU A 114 -9.86 18.91 -15.22
CA LEU A 114 -9.39 19.49 -16.49
C LEU A 114 -8.86 20.92 -16.31
N GLY A 115 -9.56 21.75 -15.54
CA GLY A 115 -9.15 23.12 -15.24
C GLY A 115 -7.81 23.18 -14.49
N ALA A 116 -7.56 22.26 -13.56
CA ALA A 116 -6.28 22.18 -12.86
C ALA A 116 -5.15 21.76 -13.82
N VAL A 117 -5.40 20.81 -14.72
CA VAL A 117 -4.42 20.35 -15.71
C VAL A 117 -4.12 21.44 -16.76
N LEU A 118 -5.14 22.17 -17.21
CA LEU A 118 -4.96 23.34 -18.09
C LEU A 118 -4.10 24.41 -17.42
N ALA A 119 -4.41 24.77 -16.16
CA ALA A 119 -3.65 25.76 -15.42
C ALA A 119 -2.18 25.34 -15.23
N LEU A 120 -1.92 24.05 -15.03
CA LEU A 120 -0.57 23.50 -14.96
C LEU A 120 0.15 23.61 -16.31
N ARG A 121 -0.50 23.26 -17.42
CA ARG A 121 0.06 23.39 -18.77
C ARG A 121 0.43 24.84 -19.08
N GLU A 122 -0.41 25.79 -18.69
CA GLU A 122 -0.14 27.22 -18.87
C GLU A 122 1.01 27.72 -17.99
N ALA A 123 1.14 27.20 -16.77
CA ALA A 123 2.24 27.54 -15.86
C ALA A 123 3.58 26.89 -16.25
N GLN A 124 3.56 25.82 -17.04
CA GLN A 124 4.74 25.02 -17.45
C GLN A 124 4.75 24.83 -18.98
N PRO A 125 4.89 25.89 -19.79
CA PRO A 125 4.78 25.81 -21.25
C PRO A 125 5.87 24.94 -21.89
N ASP A 126 7.03 24.82 -21.25
CA ASP A 126 8.18 24.06 -21.76
C ASP A 126 8.14 22.57 -21.38
N THR A 127 7.21 22.15 -20.52
CA THR A 127 7.10 20.77 -20.06
C THR A 127 5.78 20.15 -20.53
N PRO A 128 5.79 19.06 -21.33
CA PRO A 128 4.57 18.42 -21.76
C PRO A 128 3.75 17.90 -20.57
N VAL A 129 2.49 18.33 -20.49
CA VAL A 129 1.50 17.87 -19.50
C VAL A 129 0.55 16.90 -20.17
N VAL A 130 0.42 15.70 -19.60
CA VAL A 130 -0.44 14.62 -20.10
C VAL A 130 -1.43 14.20 -19.02
N LEU A 131 -2.72 14.23 -19.32
CA LEU A 131 -3.75 13.67 -18.46
C LEU A 131 -3.79 12.14 -18.62
N VAL A 132 -3.76 11.42 -17.51
CA VAL A 132 -3.89 9.96 -17.48
C VAL A 132 -5.20 9.61 -16.79
N SER A 133 -6.10 8.96 -17.53
CA SER A 133 -7.40 8.55 -17.02
C SER A 133 -7.87 7.26 -17.67
N LYS A 134 -8.62 6.44 -16.92
CA LYS A 134 -9.37 5.28 -17.45
C LYS A 134 -10.74 5.66 -18.02
N ASP A 135 -11.23 6.87 -17.77
CA ASP A 135 -12.54 7.33 -18.24
C ASP A 135 -12.41 7.92 -19.65
N ILE A 136 -13.01 7.25 -20.62
CA ILE A 136 -13.02 7.69 -22.02
C ILE A 136 -13.67 9.07 -22.19
N ASN A 137 -14.70 9.40 -21.41
CA ASN A 137 -15.39 10.69 -21.49
C ASN A 137 -14.47 11.82 -21.03
N LEU A 138 -13.72 11.60 -19.95
CA LEU A 138 -12.75 12.57 -19.46
C LEU A 138 -11.63 12.81 -20.49
N ARG A 139 -11.13 11.75 -21.13
CA ARG A 139 -10.12 11.86 -22.20
C ARG A 139 -10.65 12.61 -23.43
N ILE A 140 -11.90 12.37 -23.83
CA ILE A 140 -12.53 13.11 -24.94
C ILE A 140 -12.65 14.59 -24.60
N LYS A 141 -13.12 14.93 -23.38
CA LYS A 141 -13.22 16.33 -22.91
C LYS A 141 -11.85 17.02 -22.88
N ALA A 142 -10.81 16.32 -22.44
CA ALA A 142 -9.45 16.82 -22.46
C ALA A 142 -8.98 17.14 -23.89
N GLY A 143 -9.21 16.22 -24.84
CA GLY A 143 -8.89 16.42 -26.25
C GLY A 143 -9.59 17.64 -26.86
N ILE A 144 -10.87 17.86 -26.53
CA ILE A 144 -11.63 19.05 -26.97
C ILE A 144 -10.98 20.36 -26.45
N GLN A 145 -10.35 20.33 -25.28
CA GLN A 145 -9.66 21.47 -24.67
C GLN A 145 -8.17 21.58 -25.07
N GLY A 146 -7.73 20.74 -26.03
CA GLY A 146 -6.34 20.71 -26.49
C GLY A 146 -5.35 20.17 -25.45
N LEU A 147 -5.83 19.38 -24.48
CA LEU A 147 -4.96 18.63 -23.57
C LEU A 147 -4.65 17.26 -24.16
N SER A 148 -3.39 16.84 -24.07
CA SER A 148 -3.01 15.45 -24.33
C SER A 148 -3.57 14.56 -23.23
N ALA A 149 -4.30 13.51 -23.61
CA ALA A 149 -4.84 12.52 -22.68
C ALA A 149 -4.50 11.10 -23.14
N GLU A 150 -4.01 10.28 -22.21
CA GLU A 150 -3.59 8.90 -22.45
C GLU A 150 -4.44 7.95 -21.58
N ASP A 151 -4.70 6.74 -22.09
CA ASP A 151 -5.32 5.68 -21.29
C ASP A 151 -4.32 5.13 -20.28
N TYR A 152 -4.82 4.74 -19.11
CA TYR A 152 -4.00 4.02 -18.14
C TYR A 152 -4.07 2.52 -18.40
N GLU A 153 -3.16 2.03 -19.24
CA GLU A 153 -2.96 0.61 -19.50
C GLU A 153 -1.91 0.05 -18.52
N ASN A 154 -2.34 -0.86 -17.67
CA ASN A 154 -1.47 -1.57 -16.73
C ASN A 154 -1.19 -2.98 -17.25
N ASP A 155 -0.32 -3.10 -18.26
CA ASP A 155 0.13 -4.39 -18.80
C ASP A 155 1.20 -5.08 -17.93
N ARG A 156 1.55 -4.50 -16.77
CA ARG A 156 2.60 -4.98 -15.85
C ARG A 156 2.07 -5.44 -14.48
N ALA A 157 0.79 -5.81 -14.38
CA ALA A 157 0.15 -6.26 -13.15
C ALA A 157 0.84 -7.45 -12.40
N LEU A 158 1.91 -8.03 -12.97
CA LEU A 158 2.64 -9.17 -12.40
C LEU A 158 3.82 -8.76 -11.49
N ASP A 159 4.38 -7.55 -11.62
CA ASP A 159 5.57 -7.13 -10.84
C ASP A 159 5.25 -6.33 -9.56
N ASP A 160 3.96 -6.04 -9.30
CA ASP A 160 3.53 -4.96 -8.39
C ASP A 160 3.08 -5.41 -6.98
N PHE A 161 3.20 -6.69 -6.62
CA PHE A 161 2.82 -7.17 -5.29
C PHE A 161 3.64 -6.52 -4.17
N ALA A 162 4.89 -6.13 -4.44
CA ALA A 162 5.79 -5.52 -3.47
C ALA A 162 5.35 -4.11 -3.03
N LEU A 163 4.52 -3.44 -3.82
CA LEU A 163 3.99 -2.12 -3.47
C LEU A 163 2.71 -2.24 -2.64
N LEU A 164 1.99 -3.36 -2.68
CA LEU A 164 0.81 -3.56 -1.86
C LEU A 164 1.20 -3.81 -0.40
N PHE A 165 0.26 -3.56 0.52
CA PHE A 165 0.46 -3.90 1.92
C PHE A 165 0.81 -5.39 2.05
N ALA A 166 2.05 -5.66 2.48
CA ALA A 166 2.61 -7.02 2.47
C ALA A 166 1.98 -7.94 3.52
N GLY A 167 1.18 -7.40 4.44
CA GLY A 167 0.59 -8.16 5.56
C GLY A 167 1.59 -8.51 6.66
N HIS A 168 2.86 -8.13 6.50
CA HIS A 168 3.90 -8.38 7.48
C HIS A 168 4.91 -7.23 7.56
N ALA A 169 5.65 -7.14 8.66
CA ALA A 169 6.74 -6.20 8.85
C ALA A 169 7.91 -6.81 9.64
N GLU A 170 9.11 -6.33 9.34
CA GLU A 170 10.32 -6.68 10.08
C GLU A 170 10.42 -5.84 11.36
N LEU A 171 10.84 -6.48 12.45
CA LEU A 171 11.17 -5.85 13.72
C LEU A 171 12.68 -5.62 13.80
N PRO A 172 13.12 -4.50 14.38
CA PRO A 172 14.55 -4.22 14.51
C PRO A 172 15.21 -5.18 15.51
N ASP A 173 16.50 -5.44 15.36
CA ASP A 173 17.26 -6.34 16.25
C ASP A 173 17.17 -5.95 17.74
N ASN A 174 17.04 -4.65 18.01
CA ASN A 174 16.90 -4.10 19.36
C ASN A 174 15.44 -4.04 19.84
N PHE A 175 14.51 -4.74 19.19
CA PHE A 175 13.09 -4.75 19.54
C PHE A 175 12.85 -5.03 21.03
N TRP A 176 13.35 -6.14 21.56
CA TRP A 176 13.13 -6.48 22.98
C TRP A 176 13.73 -5.45 23.96
N PRO A 177 15.01 -5.04 23.83
CA PRO A 177 15.56 -3.96 24.66
C PRO A 177 14.82 -2.63 24.52
N SER A 178 14.25 -2.35 23.34
CA SER A 178 13.51 -1.12 23.08
C SER A 178 12.13 -1.10 23.71
N HIS A 179 11.63 -2.21 24.28
CA HIS A 179 10.32 -2.36 24.92
C HIS A 179 10.45 -3.00 26.32
N PRO A 180 11.15 -2.37 27.28
CA PRO A 180 11.34 -2.94 28.62
C PRO A 180 10.04 -3.07 29.43
N GLU A 181 8.98 -2.35 29.05
CA GLU A 181 7.65 -2.41 29.67
C GLU A 181 6.80 -3.60 29.21
N LEU A 182 7.29 -4.37 28.23
CA LEU A 182 6.57 -5.47 27.61
C LEU A 182 6.19 -6.53 28.63
N ARG A 183 4.93 -6.95 28.56
CA ARG A 183 4.38 -8.03 29.39
C ARG A 183 4.17 -9.27 28.53
N SER A 184 4.62 -10.43 29.01
CA SER A 184 4.41 -11.71 28.35
C SER A 184 3.64 -12.66 29.27
N TRP A 185 2.72 -13.44 28.70
CA TRP A 185 2.04 -14.51 29.43
C TRP A 185 1.68 -15.67 28.51
N ALA A 186 1.46 -16.85 29.08
CA ALA A 186 0.96 -18.02 28.38
C ALA A 186 -0.52 -18.22 28.69
N GLU A 187 -1.33 -18.43 27.66
CA GLU A 187 -2.77 -18.71 27.78
C GLU A 187 -3.17 -19.74 26.72
N ARG A 188 -3.85 -20.81 27.14
CA ARG A 188 -4.31 -21.91 26.24
C ARG A 188 -3.20 -22.47 25.32
N GLY A 189 -1.97 -22.58 25.84
CA GLY A 189 -0.82 -23.09 25.09
C GLY A 189 -0.18 -22.10 24.11
N ARG A 190 -0.68 -20.87 24.03
CA ARG A 190 -0.10 -19.78 23.22
C ARG A 190 0.59 -18.75 24.09
N THR A 191 1.64 -18.14 23.55
CA THR A 191 2.35 -17.04 24.21
C THR A 191 1.87 -15.71 23.66
N TYR A 192 1.51 -14.80 24.55
CA TYR A 192 1.01 -13.47 24.23
C TYR A 192 1.95 -12.41 24.78
N TYR A 193 1.94 -11.25 24.11
CA TYR A 193 2.68 -10.07 24.51
C TYR A 193 1.77 -8.83 24.51
N GLU A 194 2.01 -7.91 25.42
CA GLU A 194 1.38 -6.58 25.43
C GLU A 194 2.46 -5.52 25.61
N LEU A 195 2.45 -4.50 24.75
CA LEU A 195 3.39 -3.38 24.79
C LEU A 195 2.78 -2.11 24.18
N THR A 196 3.46 -0.97 24.32
CA THR A 196 3.10 0.29 23.67
C THR A 196 3.99 0.52 22.46
N PRO A 197 3.48 0.47 21.22
CA PRO A 197 4.30 0.67 20.03
C PRO A 197 4.97 2.05 20.04
N ARG A 198 6.22 2.11 19.57
CA ARG A 198 6.97 3.35 19.37
C ARG A 198 6.37 4.13 18.19
N LYS A 199 6.64 5.44 18.11
CA LYS A 199 6.06 6.33 17.07
C LYS A 199 6.31 5.87 15.62
N HIS A 200 7.38 5.14 15.37
CA HIS A 200 7.74 4.63 14.06
C HIS A 200 7.17 3.23 13.78
N GLU A 201 6.61 2.56 14.80
CA GLU A 201 6.00 1.24 14.71
C GLU A 201 4.52 1.38 14.39
N GLN A 202 4.20 1.58 13.11
CA GLN A 202 2.82 1.63 12.64
C GLN A 202 2.33 0.23 12.32
N TRP A 203 1.67 -0.40 13.29
CA TRP A 203 1.13 -1.76 13.15
C TRP A 203 -0.39 -1.77 12.96
N TYR A 204 -0.86 -2.82 12.28
CA TYR A 204 -2.27 -3.06 12.02
C TYR A 204 -2.73 -4.40 12.61
N PRO A 205 -4.01 -4.53 13.02
CA PRO A 205 -4.57 -5.82 13.38
C PRO A 205 -4.34 -6.86 12.27
N GLN A 206 -4.05 -8.08 12.68
CA GLN A 206 -3.70 -9.24 11.86
C GLN A 206 -2.38 -9.12 11.07
N GLN A 207 -1.62 -8.04 11.23
CA GLN A 207 -0.29 -7.93 10.63
C GLN A 207 0.67 -8.91 11.33
N CYS A 208 1.43 -9.66 10.54
CA CYS A 208 2.49 -10.52 11.06
C CYS A 208 3.78 -9.72 11.25
N LEU A 209 4.52 -9.98 12.31
CA LEU A 209 5.79 -9.31 12.61
C LEU A 209 6.86 -10.38 12.72
N TYR A 210 8.09 -10.08 12.31
CA TYR A 210 9.20 -11.00 12.50
C TYR A 210 10.47 -10.31 12.93
N LEU A 211 11.23 -10.98 13.80
CA LEU A 211 12.61 -10.63 14.09
C LEU A 211 13.52 -11.52 13.24
N PRO A 212 14.43 -10.96 12.42
CA PRO A 212 15.38 -11.75 11.64
C PRO A 212 16.51 -12.30 12.52
N GLY A 213 17.32 -13.23 11.98
CA GLY A 213 18.52 -13.75 12.63
C GLY A 213 18.32 -15.04 13.42
N GLU A 214 19.29 -15.40 14.26
CA GLU A 214 19.34 -16.69 14.98
C GLU A 214 18.25 -16.84 16.04
N ASN A 215 17.79 -15.72 16.62
CA ASN A 215 16.67 -15.68 17.55
C ASN A 215 15.39 -15.26 16.80
N SER A 216 15.12 -15.90 15.66
CA SER A 216 13.96 -15.54 14.85
C SER A 216 12.68 -15.76 15.64
N VAL A 217 11.85 -14.72 15.72
CA VAL A 217 10.54 -14.78 16.36
C VAL A 217 9.52 -14.31 15.35
N GLU A 218 8.40 -15.03 15.27
CA GLU A 218 7.28 -14.70 14.41
C GLU A 218 6.06 -14.40 15.29
N LEU A 219 5.51 -13.20 15.15
CA LEU A 219 4.40 -12.69 15.94
C LEU A 219 3.24 -12.29 15.02
N ARG A 220 2.05 -12.15 15.59
CA ARG A 220 0.92 -11.49 14.93
C ARG A 220 0.26 -10.50 15.86
N VAL A 221 -0.08 -9.34 15.32
CA VAL A 221 -0.83 -8.31 16.01
C VAL A 221 -2.29 -8.74 16.10
N LEU A 222 -2.80 -9.03 17.29
CA LEU A 222 -4.21 -9.37 17.49
C LEU A 222 -5.09 -8.13 17.51
N SER A 223 -4.65 -7.08 18.21
CA SER A 223 -5.42 -5.86 18.34
C SER A 223 -4.58 -4.66 18.74
N MET A 224 -5.13 -3.48 18.47
CA MET A 224 -4.59 -2.18 18.85
C MET A 224 -5.65 -1.46 19.69
N HIS A 225 -5.45 -1.34 21.00
CA HIS A 225 -6.40 -0.69 21.93
C HIS A 225 -5.65 0.25 22.88
N ASP A 226 -6.19 1.46 23.08
CA ASP A 226 -5.65 2.47 24.00
C ASP A 226 -4.15 2.74 23.80
N GLY A 227 -3.69 2.71 22.54
CA GLY A 227 -2.29 2.90 22.18
C GLY A 227 -1.37 1.71 22.51
N LYS A 228 -1.92 0.57 22.94
CA LYS A 228 -1.19 -0.68 23.15
C LYS A 228 -1.47 -1.69 22.04
N ALA A 229 -0.47 -2.49 21.75
CA ALA A 229 -0.57 -3.64 20.86
C ALA A 229 -0.63 -4.94 21.68
N ARG A 230 -1.60 -5.80 21.38
CA ARG A 230 -1.61 -7.19 21.85
C ARG A 230 -1.07 -8.08 20.72
N LEU A 231 0.00 -8.80 21.00
CA LEU A 231 0.65 -9.71 20.06
C LEU A 231 0.49 -11.15 20.52
N VAL A 232 0.55 -12.08 19.57
CA VAL A 232 0.63 -13.52 19.83
C VAL A 232 1.82 -14.11 19.10
N LEU A 233 2.52 -15.05 19.73
CA LEU A 233 3.55 -15.86 19.10
C LEU A 233 2.90 -16.82 18.10
N LEU A 234 3.43 -16.87 16.88
CA LEU A 234 2.93 -17.77 15.85
C LEU A 234 3.44 -19.19 16.06
N ASP A 235 2.61 -20.15 15.69
CA ASP A 235 2.97 -21.56 15.64
C ASP A 235 3.93 -21.80 14.45
N ASP A 236 4.88 -22.70 14.61
CA ASP A 236 5.81 -23.07 13.54
C ASP A 236 5.27 -24.26 12.75
N HIS A 237 4.67 -23.99 11.58
CA HIS A 237 4.17 -24.97 10.63
C HIS A 237 5.23 -25.46 9.62
N SER A 238 6.50 -25.06 9.76
CA SER A 238 7.57 -25.55 8.87
C SER A 238 7.95 -27.00 9.15
N HIS A 239 7.73 -27.46 10.39
CA HIS A 239 7.98 -28.83 10.81
C HIS A 239 6.82 -29.78 10.44
N SER A 240 7.15 -31.03 10.13
CA SER A 240 6.17 -32.06 9.73
C SER A 240 5.13 -32.36 10.82
N ASN A 241 5.50 -32.23 12.09
CA ASN A 241 4.60 -32.50 13.22
C ASN A 241 3.52 -31.43 13.38
N HIS A 242 3.73 -30.26 12.82
CA HIS A 242 2.76 -29.15 12.81
C HIS A 242 2.21 -28.90 11.40
N ALA A 243 2.36 -29.87 10.49
CA ALA A 243 1.81 -29.76 9.15
C ALA A 243 0.28 -29.69 9.19
N VAL A 244 -0.29 -28.78 8.40
CA VAL A 244 -1.73 -28.64 8.25
C VAL A 244 -2.17 -29.56 7.13
N TRP A 245 -2.93 -30.61 7.45
CA TRP A 245 -3.37 -31.62 6.47
C TRP A 245 -2.21 -32.20 5.63
N GLY A 246 -1.08 -32.46 6.27
CA GLY A 246 0.14 -32.97 5.62
C GLY A 246 0.93 -31.93 4.82
N ILE A 247 0.54 -30.64 4.86
CA ILE A 247 1.25 -29.54 4.22
C ILE A 247 2.00 -28.72 5.27
N SER A 248 3.32 -28.68 5.16
CA SER A 248 4.20 -27.79 5.95
C SER A 248 4.52 -26.50 5.20
N ALA A 249 4.71 -25.42 5.95
CA ALA A 249 5.19 -24.15 5.42
C ALA A 249 6.62 -24.28 4.89
N ARG A 250 6.90 -23.74 3.70
CA ARG A 250 8.25 -23.76 3.10
C ARG A 250 9.06 -22.50 3.36
N ASN A 251 8.40 -21.44 3.79
CA ASN A 251 8.99 -20.16 4.13
C ASN A 251 8.10 -19.44 5.16
N ARG A 252 8.59 -18.31 5.66
CA ARG A 252 7.91 -17.48 6.65
C ARG A 252 6.53 -17.03 6.19
N GLU A 253 6.40 -16.61 4.94
CA GLU A 253 5.14 -16.09 4.40
C GLU A 253 4.05 -17.18 4.35
N GLN A 254 4.44 -18.43 4.04
CA GLN A 254 3.53 -19.57 4.14
C GLN A 254 3.21 -19.92 5.60
N ASN A 255 4.15 -19.75 6.52
CA ASN A 255 3.90 -19.96 7.96
C ASN A 255 2.87 -18.94 8.48
N PHE A 256 3.03 -17.67 8.12
CA PHE A 256 2.05 -16.61 8.38
C PHE A 256 0.69 -16.96 7.81
N ALA A 257 0.64 -17.38 6.54
CA ALA A 257 -0.61 -17.75 5.89
C ALA A 257 -1.33 -18.89 6.62
N LEU A 258 -0.62 -19.96 7.02
CA LEU A 258 -1.21 -21.07 7.77
C LEU A 258 -1.72 -20.64 9.14
N ASN A 259 -0.94 -19.85 9.89
CA ASN A 259 -1.36 -19.36 11.21
C ASN A 259 -2.66 -18.54 11.14
N VAL A 260 -2.79 -17.67 10.13
CA VAL A 260 -3.99 -16.85 9.94
C VAL A 260 -5.16 -17.68 9.41
N LEU A 261 -4.91 -18.59 8.45
CA LEU A 261 -5.95 -19.47 7.90
C LEU A 261 -6.52 -20.42 8.94
N MET A 262 -5.71 -20.91 9.88
CA MET A 262 -6.11 -21.84 10.94
C MET A 262 -6.73 -21.15 12.17
N ASP A 263 -6.85 -19.83 12.16
CA ASP A 263 -7.45 -19.08 13.25
C ASP A 263 -8.96 -18.89 13.04
N PRO A 264 -9.83 -19.52 13.84
CA PRO A 264 -11.28 -19.41 13.69
C PRO A 264 -11.82 -18.00 13.96
N GLU A 265 -11.03 -17.12 14.60
CA GLU A 265 -11.41 -15.72 14.85
C GLU A 265 -11.19 -14.82 13.61
N VAL A 266 -10.63 -15.36 12.52
CA VAL A 266 -10.37 -14.61 11.28
C VAL A 266 -11.36 -15.05 10.19
N ASP A 267 -12.39 -14.23 9.96
CA ASP A 267 -13.45 -14.54 8.99
C ASP A 267 -12.99 -14.52 7.52
N PHE A 268 -11.96 -13.73 7.21
CA PHE A 268 -11.55 -13.48 5.84
C PHE A 268 -10.05 -13.26 5.70
N VAL A 269 -9.42 -14.03 4.81
CA VAL A 269 -7.98 -13.96 4.53
C VAL A 269 -7.76 -13.63 3.06
N THR A 270 -6.96 -12.60 2.79
CA THR A 270 -6.50 -12.27 1.44
C THR A 270 -5.05 -12.67 1.29
N LEU A 271 -4.76 -13.60 0.38
CA LEU A 271 -3.39 -14.01 0.04
C LEU A 271 -3.03 -13.53 -1.36
N LEU A 272 -2.00 -12.69 -1.44
CA LEU A 272 -1.42 -12.19 -2.68
C LEU A 272 -0.04 -12.81 -2.89
N GLY A 273 0.37 -12.95 -4.15
CA GLY A 273 1.68 -13.48 -4.50
C GLY A 273 1.69 -14.13 -5.88
N THR A 274 2.88 -14.36 -6.40
CA THR A 274 3.09 -14.88 -7.77
C THR A 274 2.45 -16.26 -7.99
N ALA A 275 2.22 -16.62 -9.24
CA ALA A 275 1.71 -17.96 -9.57
C ALA A 275 2.69 -19.05 -9.07
N GLY A 276 2.15 -20.15 -8.55
CA GLY A 276 2.96 -21.26 -8.03
C GLY A 276 3.42 -21.16 -6.57
N THR A 277 3.12 -20.07 -5.85
CA THR A 277 3.52 -19.90 -4.44
C THR A 277 2.70 -20.70 -3.41
N GLY A 278 1.79 -21.56 -3.86
CA GLY A 278 1.05 -22.48 -2.98
C GLY A 278 -0.21 -21.90 -2.30
N LYS A 279 -0.63 -20.67 -2.62
CA LYS A 279 -1.82 -20.01 -1.99
C LYS A 279 -3.07 -20.91 -1.95
N THR A 280 -3.46 -21.46 -3.11
CA THR A 280 -4.64 -22.35 -3.21
C THR A 280 -4.43 -23.65 -2.44
N LEU A 281 -3.22 -24.20 -2.44
CA LEU A 281 -2.89 -25.43 -1.70
C LEU A 281 -3.03 -25.21 -0.20
N LEU A 282 -2.48 -24.11 0.33
CA LEU A 282 -2.59 -23.76 1.76
C LEU A 282 -4.03 -23.52 2.17
N ALA A 283 -4.81 -22.78 1.35
CA ALA A 283 -6.22 -22.54 1.62
C ALA A 283 -7.03 -23.83 1.66
N LEU A 284 -6.79 -24.76 0.73
CA LEU A 284 -7.46 -26.07 0.72
C LEU A 284 -7.03 -26.93 1.91
N ALA A 285 -5.75 -26.96 2.25
CA ALA A 285 -5.24 -27.72 3.39
C ALA A 285 -5.84 -27.22 4.71
N ALA A 286 -5.86 -25.90 4.92
CA ALA A 286 -6.48 -25.30 6.10
C ALA A 286 -7.99 -25.53 6.16
N GLY A 287 -8.68 -25.39 5.02
CA GLY A 287 -10.11 -25.67 4.94
C GLY A 287 -10.45 -27.13 5.25
N LEU A 288 -9.67 -28.09 4.75
CA LEU A 288 -9.87 -29.51 5.07
C LEU A 288 -9.58 -29.81 6.55
N ALA A 289 -8.51 -29.23 7.11
CA ALA A 289 -8.13 -29.43 8.50
C ALA A 289 -9.14 -28.87 9.52
N GLN A 290 -9.95 -27.88 9.14
CA GLN A 290 -10.94 -27.27 10.03
C GLN A 290 -12.31 -27.98 10.01
N VAL A 291 -12.59 -28.77 8.99
CA VAL A 291 -13.91 -29.38 8.78
C VAL A 291 -13.89 -30.89 9.08
N MET A 292 -12.72 -31.52 9.16
CA MET A 292 -12.54 -32.91 9.59
C MET A 292 -12.10 -33.00 11.04
#